data_AF-A0A966IY27-F1
#
_entry.id   AF-A0A966IY27-F1
#
_cell.length_a   1.000
_cell.length_b   1.000
_cell.length_c   1.000
_cell.angle_alpha   90.00
_cell.angle_beta   90.00
_cell.angle_gamma   90.00
#
_symmetry.space_group_name_H-M   'P 1'
#
loop_
_entity.id
_entity.type
_entity.pdbx_description
1 polymer ?
#
loop_
_entity_poly.entity_id
_entity_poly.type
_entity_poly.pdbx_seq_one_letter_code
_entity_poly.pdbx_strand_id
1 'polypeptide(L)' 'MKTLNELMSAGKDAAICLSAANSAPLTYAQLRSLAQYVQTEFNRIGIGRNDRVALVLPNGADMASSFITVASC' A
#
# COMPACT_ATOMS: atom_id res chain seq x y z
N MET A 1 5.59 18.43 -6.34
CA MET A 1 4.95 17.14 -6.74
C MET A 1 4.73 16.36 -5.46
N LYS A 2 3.56 15.74 -5.24
CA LYS A 2 3.28 15.00 -4.00
C LYS A 2 3.59 13.52 -4.15
N THR A 3 4.10 12.88 -3.09
CA THR A 3 4.31 11.42 -3.03
C THR A 3 3.04 10.70 -2.61
N LEU A 4 2.96 9.38 -2.82
CA LEU A 4 1.83 8.57 -2.33
C LEU A 4 1.74 8.59 -0.80
N ASN A 5 2.87 8.58 -0.09
CA ASN A 5 2.89 8.72 1.37
C ASN A 5 2.25 10.04 1.85
N GLU A 6 2.53 11.15 1.15
CA GLU A 6 1.91 12.45 1.45
C GLU A 6 0.42 12.49 1.11
N LEU A 7 -0.01 11.77 0.07
CA LEU A 7 -1.44 11.67 -0.26
C LEU A 7 -2.19 10.82 0.78
N MET A 8 -1.59 9.71 1.24
CA MET A 8 -2.19 8.86 2.26
C MET A 8 -2.28 9.56 3.62
N SER A 9 -1.29 10.37 4.01
CA SER A 9 -1.28 11.04 5.32
C SER A 9 -2.41 12.05 5.51
N ALA A 10 -3.03 12.53 4.43
CA ALA A 10 -4.19 13.41 4.48
C ALA A 10 -5.48 12.70 4.95
N GLY A 11 -5.55 11.37 4.85
CA GLY A 11 -6.72 10.59 5.24
C GLY A 11 -6.78 10.27 6.74
N LYS A 12 -7.93 10.54 7.36
CA LYS A 12 -8.22 10.22 8.77
C LYS A 12 -8.08 8.72 9.02
N ASP A 13 -7.46 8.34 10.12
CA ASP A 13 -7.14 6.94 10.47
C ASP A 13 -8.32 5.96 10.30
N ALA A 14 -9.48 6.31 10.84
CA ALA A 14 -10.67 5.45 10.83
C ALA A 14 -11.49 5.53 9.53
N ALA A 15 -11.16 6.44 8.61
CA ALA A 15 -11.88 6.54 7.35
C ALA A 15 -11.53 5.37 6.44
N ILE A 16 -12.53 4.86 5.71
CA ILE A 16 -12.31 3.84 4.68
C ILE A 16 -11.49 4.44 3.55
N CYS A 17 -10.37 3.81 3.23
CA CYS A 17 -9.48 4.18 2.14
C CYS A 17 -9.76 3.35 0.89
N LEU A 18 -9.95 2.04 1.06
CA LEU A 18 -10.14 1.11 -0.04
C LEU A 18 -11.25 0.11 0.29
N SER A 19 -12.15 -0.13 -0.65
CA SER A 19 -13.17 -1.17 -0.58
C SER A 19 -13.26 -1.91 -1.90
N ALA A 20 -13.66 -3.18 -1.86
CA ALA A 20 -13.92 -3.99 -3.03
C ALA A 20 -15.06 -4.98 -2.75
N ALA A 21 -15.68 -5.48 -3.82
CA ALA A 21 -16.65 -6.56 -3.69
C ALA A 21 -15.97 -7.80 -3.08
N ASN A 22 -16.62 -8.43 -2.10
CA ASN A 22 -16.14 -9.63 -1.41
C ASN A 22 -14.82 -9.45 -0.62
N SER A 23 -14.48 -8.23 -0.21
CA SER A 23 -13.31 -7.97 0.65
C SER A 23 -13.68 -7.03 1.80
N ALA A 24 -13.06 -7.22 2.96
CA ALA A 24 -13.19 -6.28 4.05
C ALA A 24 -12.60 -4.92 3.64
N PRO A 25 -13.24 -3.80 4.01
CA PRO A 25 -12.71 -2.48 3.69
C PRO A 25 -11.43 -2.21 4.49
N LEU A 26 -10.48 -1.53 3.84
CA LEU A 26 -9.21 -1.13 4.43
C LEU A 26 -9.29 0.34 4.85
N THR A 27 -9.00 0.64 6.11
CA THR A 27 -8.90 2.02 6.58
C THR A 27 -7.58 2.66 6.17
N TYR A 28 -7.49 3.99 6.25
CA TYR A 28 -6.22 4.70 6.03
C TYR A 28 -5.13 4.27 7.02
N ALA A 29 -5.47 4.04 8.29
CA ALA A 29 -4.50 3.53 9.27
C ALA A 29 -3.98 2.15 8.87
N GLN A 30 -4.87 1.23 8.47
CA GLN A 30 -4.50 -0.11 8.04
C GLN A 30 -3.62 -0.08 6.77
N LEU A 31 -3.92 0.78 5.80
CA LEU A 31 -3.10 0.93 4.60
C LEU A 31 -1.68 1.44 4.92
N ARG A 32 -1.56 2.42 5.82
CA ARG A 32 -0.25 2.93 6.28
C ARG A 32 0.56 1.85 7.00
N SER A 33 -0.08 1.07 7.88
CA SER A 33 0.57 -0.06 8.54
C SER A 33 1.02 -1.13 7.56
N LEU A 34 0.20 -1.43 6.53
CA LEU A 34 0.58 -2.37 5.47
C LEU A 34 1.79 -1.85 4.67
N ALA A 35 1.83 -0.55 4.34
CA ALA A 35 2.96 0.05 3.63
C ALA A 35 4.26 -0.05 4.43
N GLN A 36 4.22 0.25 5.73
CA GLN A 36 5.37 0.12 6.63
C GLN A 36 5.85 -1.33 6.74
N TYR A 37 4.92 -2.29 6.84
CA TYR A 37 5.24 -3.71 6.87
C TYR A 37 5.95 -4.15 5.58
N VAL A 38 5.38 -3.83 4.42
CA VAL A 38 5.96 -4.19 3.10
C VAL A 38 7.34 -3.57 2.93
N GLN A 39 7.51 -2.28 3.26
CA GLN A 39 8.81 -1.61 3.19
C GLN A 39 9.86 -2.30 4.06
N THR A 40 9.48 -2.69 5.29
CA THR A 40 10.38 -3.39 6.22
C THR A 40 10.81 -4.74 5.67
N GLU A 41 9.86 -5.53 5.15
CA GLU A 41 10.17 -6.85 4.59
C GLU A 41 10.98 -6.77 3.30
N PHE A 42 10.70 -5.79 2.43
CA PHE A 42 11.48 -5.57 1.21
C PHE A 42 12.93 -5.21 1.54
N ASN A 43 13.15 -4.25 2.43
CA ASN A 43 14.49 -3.88 2.88
C ASN A 43 15.22 -5.08 3.50
N ARG A 44 14.52 -5.93 4.26
CA ARG A 44 15.08 -7.15 4.87
C ARG A 44 15.60 -8.16 3.84
N ILE A 45 14.99 -8.22 2.66
CA ILE A 45 15.41 -9.12 1.57
C ILE A 45 16.26 -8.42 0.49
N GLY A 46 16.65 -7.16 0.73
CA GLY A 46 17.53 -6.40 -0.15
C GLY A 46 16.83 -5.70 -1.32
N ILE A 47 15.51 -5.59 -1.30
CA ILE A 47 14.75 -4.75 -2.25
C ILE A 47 14.66 -3.35 -1.65
N GLY A 48 15.11 -2.34 -2.40
CA GLY A 48 15.12 -0.95 -1.97
C GLY A 48 14.70 0.02 -3.07
N ARG A 49 15.10 1.29 -2.88
CA ARG A 49 14.73 2.37 -3.80
C ARG A 49 15.29 2.11 -5.20
N ASN A 50 14.43 2.30 -6.19
CA ASN A 50 14.68 2.07 -7.63
C ASN A 50 14.74 0.59 -8.05
N ASP A 51 14.54 -0.36 -7.13
CA ASP A 51 14.32 -1.75 -7.52
C ASP A 51 12.92 -1.94 -8.11
N ARG A 52 12.82 -2.88 -9.04
CA ARG A 52 11.58 -3.17 -9.77
C ARG A 52 10.88 -4.35 -9.11
N VAL A 53 9.61 -4.14 -8.76
CA VAL A 53 8.74 -5.19 -8.20
C VAL A 53 7.60 -5.45 -9.19
N ALA A 54 7.44 -6.72 -9.58
CA ALA A 54 6.33 -7.13 -10.44
C ALA A 54 5.11 -7.48 -9.59
N LEU A 55 3.94 -6.94 -9.95
CA LEU A 55 2.66 -7.29 -9.33
C LEU A 55 1.88 -8.17 -10.29
N VAL A 56 1.70 -9.45 -9.93
CA VAL A 56 0.98 -10.45 -10.74
C VAL A 56 -0.24 -10.91 -9.97
N LEU A 57 -1.29 -10.10 -10.02
CA LEU A 57 -2.54 -10.27 -9.28
C LEU A 57 -3.74 -9.94 -10.17
N PRO A 58 -4.91 -10.57 -9.97
CA PRO A 58 -6.15 -10.14 -10.61
C PRO A 58 -6.56 -8.76 -10.11
N ASN A 59 -7.39 -8.05 -10.87
CA ASN A 59 -7.92 -6.76 -10.42
C ASN A 59 -8.79 -6.95 -9.16
N GLY A 60 -8.54 -6.17 -8.11
CA GLY A 60 -9.23 -6.28 -6.82
C GLY A 60 -8.51 -5.53 -5.70
N ALA A 61 -9.00 -5.71 -4.46
CA ALA A 61 -8.45 -5.04 -3.28
C ALA A 61 -6.97 -5.38 -3.04
N ASP A 62 -6.59 -6.65 -3.23
CA ASP A 62 -5.21 -7.11 -3.06
C ASP A 62 -4.26 -6.46 -4.07
N MET A 63 -4.67 -6.34 -5.33
CA MET A 63 -3.88 -5.69 -6.37
C MET A 63 -3.72 -4.19 -6.09
N ALA A 64 -4.81 -3.49 -5.77
CA ALA A 64 -4.77 -2.06 -5.55
C ALA A 64 -3.99 -1.68 -4.27
N SER A 65 -4.17 -2.43 -3.18
CA SER A 65 -3.38 -2.24 -1.96
C SER A 65 -1.88 -2.53 -2.20
N SER A 66 -1.55 -3.61 -2.91
CA SER A 66 -0.16 -3.95 -3.27
C SER A 66 0.50 -2.85 -4.10
N PHE A 67 -0.21 -2.28 -5.08
CA PHE A 67 0.32 -1.17 -5.87
C PHE A 67 0.68 0.04 -5.00
N ILE A 68 -0.24 0.46 -4.13
CA ILE A 68 -0.01 1.63 -3.28
C ILE A 68 1.14 1.39 -2.31
N THR A 69 1.19 0.22 -1.66
CA THR A 69 2.22 -0.06 -0.66
C THR A 69 3.61 -0.19 -1.27
N VAL A 70 3.74 -0.90 -2.39
CA VAL A 70 5.02 -1.04 -3.12
C VAL A 70 5.50 0.31 -3.66
N ALA A 71 4.61 1.11 -4.25
CA ALA A 71 4.96 2.42 -4.78
C ALA A 71 5.22 3.48 -3.68
N SER A 72 4.90 3.17 -2.42
CA SER A 72 5.14 4.03 -1.25
C SER A 72 6.41 3.66 -0.47
N CYS A 73 7.12 2.60 -0.88
CA CYS A 73 8.39 2.17 -0.29
C CYS A 73 9.55 3.13 -0.59
#